data_AF-A0A7Y5RRV1-F1
#
_entry.id   AF-A0A7Y5RRV1-F1
#
_cell.length_a   1.000
_cell.length_b   1.000
_cell.length_c   1.000
_cell.angle_alpha   90.00
_cell.angle_beta   90.00
_cell.angle_gamma   90.00
#
_symmetry.space_group_name_H-M   'P 1'
#
loop_
_entity.id
_entity.type
_entity.pdbx_description
1 polymer ?
#
loop_
_entity_poly.entity_id
_entity_poly.type
_entity_poly.pdbx_seq_one_letter_code
_entity_poly.pdbx_strand_id
1 'polypeptide(L)' 'MHYPDLEMLYEKHGGKFRVAVLLQRRVQQLVRGDKKLVAVDSDNPMDIAVAEARAGKIWLDESDDLKSQN' A
#
# COMPACT_ATOMS: atom_id res chain seq x y z
N MET A 1 -7.74 11.57 -9.34
CA MET A 1 -7.16 10.75 -8.25
C MET A 1 -6.63 11.71 -7.20
N HIS A 2 -7.42 12.02 -6.18
CA HIS A 2 -7.06 12.93 -5.09
C HIS A 2 -7.31 12.17 -3.78
N TYR A 3 -6.26 11.74 -3.09
CA TYR A 3 -6.39 11.09 -1.79
C TYR A 3 -5.88 12.05 -0.71
N PRO A 4 -6.72 12.95 -0.22
CA PRO A 4 -6.30 13.90 0.83
C PRO A 4 -5.71 13.18 2.05
N ASP A 5 -6.21 11.97 2.34
CA ASP A 5 -5.79 11.22 3.54
C ASP A 5 -4.52 10.37 3.33
N LEU A 6 -3.87 10.44 2.17
CA LEU A 6 -2.53 9.83 2.00
C LEU A 6 -1.52 10.47 2.94
N GLU A 7 -1.73 11.73 3.33
CA GLU A 7 -0.85 12.44 4.25
C GLU A 7 -0.82 11.78 5.64
N MET A 8 -1.97 11.34 6.15
CA MET A 8 -2.07 10.59 7.41
C MET A 8 -1.37 9.22 7.33
N LEU A 9 -1.38 8.59 6.15
CA LEU A 9 -0.65 7.35 5.91
C LEU A 9 0.87 7.56 5.98
N TYR A 10 1.38 8.70 5.52
CA TYR A 10 2.79 9.01 5.59
C TYR A 10 3.29 9.11 7.03
N GLU A 11 2.54 9.78 7.90
CA GLU A 11 2.88 9.89 9.33
C GLU A 11 2.91 8.51 9.99
N LYS A 12 1.95 7.64 9.68
CA LYS A 12 1.82 6.32 10.28
C LYS A 12 2.88 5.31 9.81
N HIS A 13 3.35 5.41 8.56
CA HIS A 13 4.22 4.40 7.95
C HIS A 13 5.68 4.86 7.75
N GLY A 14 6.09 5.95 8.39
CA GLY A 14 7.49 6.40 8.38
C GLY A 14 7.88 7.19 7.12
N GLY A 15 6.92 7.88 6.50
CA GLY A 15 7.15 8.86 5.44
C GLY A 15 6.64 8.46 4.05
N LYS A 16 6.73 9.44 3.14
CA LYS A 16 6.17 9.37 1.77
C LYS A 16 6.73 8.21 0.95
N PHE A 17 8.03 7.97 1.06
CA PHE A 17 8.72 6.93 0.30
C PHE A 17 8.24 5.52 0.68
N ARG A 18 8.13 5.22 1.98
CA ARG A 18 7.69 3.90 2.46
C ARG A 18 6.25 3.61 2.03
N VAL A 19 5.36 4.61 2.10
CA VAL A 19 3.99 4.46 1.61
C VAL A 19 3.95 4.23 0.10
N ALA A 20 4.75 4.96 -0.68
CA ALA A 20 4.84 4.74 -2.12
C ALA A 20 5.28 3.30 -2.45
N VAL A 21 6.31 2.79 -1.77
CA VAL A 21 6.79 1.41 -1.93
C VAL A 21 5.73 0.39 -1.53
N LEU A 22 5.05 0.60 -0.38
CA LEU A 22 3.97 -0.26 0.10
C LEU A 22 2.85 -0.36 -0.94
N LEU A 23 2.36 0.78 -1.42
CA LEU A 23 1.28 0.84 -2.39
C LEU A 23 1.69 0.24 -3.73
N GLN A 24 2.90 0.55 -4.22
CA GLN A 24 3.42 -0.02 -5.47
C GLN A 24 3.49 -1.55 -5.41
N ARG A 25 4.03 -2.12 -4.33
CA ARG A 25 4.12 -3.58 -4.17
C ARG A 25 2.73 -4.21 -4.10
N ARG A 26 1.79 -3.58 -3.40
CA ARG A 26 0.44 -4.13 -3.32
C ARG A 26 -0.31 -4.06 -4.64
N VAL A 27 -0.18 -2.96 -5.38
CA VAL A 27 -0.72 -2.84 -6.74
C VAL A 27 -0.18 -3.96 -7.63
N GLN A 28 1.12 -4.28 -7.56
CA GLN A 28 1.70 -5.38 -8.34
C GLN A 28 1.11 -6.74 -7.96
N GLN A 29 0.82 -7.00 -6.69
CA GLN A 29 0.15 -8.23 -6.27
C GLN A 29 -1.27 -8.31 -6.83
N LEU A 30 -2.04 -7.23 -6.74
CA LEU A 30 -3.41 -7.15 -7.27
C LEU A 30 -3.43 -7.34 -8.80
N VAL A 31 -2.49 -6.73 -9.52
CA VAL A 31 -2.34 -6.92 -10.98
C VAL A 31 -2.03 -8.38 -11.34
N ARG A 32 -1.33 -9.12 -10.46
CA ARG A 32 -1.08 -10.56 -10.62
C ARG A 32 -2.28 -11.45 -10.27
N GLY A 33 -3.42 -10.86 -9.91
CA GLY A 33 -4.65 -11.58 -9.59
C GLY A 33 -4.79 -11.96 -8.11
N ASP A 34 -3.99 -11.37 -7.24
CA ASP A 34 -4.10 -11.59 -5.80
C ASP A 34 -5.41 -11.02 -5.24
N LYS A 35 -5.93 -11.61 -4.16
CA LYS A 35 -7.28 -11.29 -3.66
C LYS A 35 -7.30 -9.94 -2.93
N LYS A 36 -8.41 -9.20 -3.07
CA LYS A 36 -8.71 -8.01 -2.25
C LYS A 36 -8.86 -8.42 -0.78
N LEU A 37 -8.25 -7.66 0.14
CA LEU A 37 -8.26 -7.90 1.60
C LEU A 37 -9.38 -7.12 2.30
N VAL A 38 -9.99 -6.17 1.60
CA VAL A 38 -11.14 -5.39 2.07
C VAL A 38 -12.22 -5.36 0.99
N ALA A 39 -13.48 -5.22 1.41
CA ALA A 39 -14.57 -4.97 0.49
C ALA A 39 -14.50 -3.52 0.00
N VAL A 40 -14.23 -3.35 -1.30
CA VAL A 40 -14.19 -2.06 -1.98
C VAL A 40 -14.90 -2.18 -3.32
N ASP A 41 -15.75 -1.20 -3.61
CA ASP A 41 -16.44 -1.06 -4.90
C ASP A 41 -15.53 -0.33 -5.90
N SER A 42 -14.40 -0.96 -6.21
CA SER A 42 -13.46 -0.50 -7.24
C SER A 42 -12.64 -1.68 -7.73
N ASP A 43 -12.39 -1.71 -9.03
CA ASP A 43 -11.46 -2.65 -9.68
C ASP A 43 -10.11 -2.01 -10.00
N ASN A 44 -9.92 -0.72 -9.68
CA ASN A 44 -8.63 -0.08 -9.79
C ASN A 44 -7.69 -0.59 -8.69
N PRO A 45 -6.57 -1.24 -9.04
CA PRO A 45 -5.63 -1.78 -8.05
C PRO A 45 -5.13 -0.74 -7.04
N MET A 46 -4.98 0.51 -7.47
CA MET A 46 -4.49 1.57 -6.60
C MET A 46 -5.52 2.01 -5.57
N ASP A 47 -6.81 2.11 -5.96
CA ASP A 47 -7.89 2.39 -5.01
C ASP A 47 -7.99 1.30 -3.95
N ILE A 48 -7.90 0.03 -4.38
CA ILE A 48 -7.91 -1.14 -3.49
C ILE A 48 -6.71 -1.08 -2.53
N ALA A 49 -5.50 -0.88 -3.05
CA ALA A 49 -4.28 -0.81 -2.23
C ALA A 49 -4.34 0.31 -1.18
N VAL A 50 -4.87 1.49 -1.55
CA VAL A 50 -5.06 2.60 -0.61
C VAL A 50 -6.09 2.23 0.46
N ALA A 51 -7.20 1.61 0.10
CA ALA A 51 -8.22 1.18 1.07
C ALA A 51 -7.68 0.12 2.04
N GLU A 52 -6.90 -0.84 1.56
CA GLU A 52 -6.26 -1.85 2.39
C GLU A 52 -5.20 -1.26 3.32
N ALA A 53 -4.42 -0.28 2.84
CA ALA A 53 -3.46 0.45 3.66
C ALA A 53 -4.16 1.23 4.78
N ARG A 54 -5.27 1.92 4.47
CA ARG A 54 -6.10 2.63 5.46
C ARG A 54 -6.65 1.67 6.52
N ALA A 55 -7.10 0.49 6.10
CA ALA A 55 -7.61 -0.55 6.99
C ALA A 55 -6.49 -1.28 7.78
N GLY A 56 -5.21 -0.94 7.55
CA GLY A 56 -4.07 -1.57 8.21
C GLY A 56 -3.89 -3.05 7.84
N LYS A 57 -4.36 -3.47 6.65
CA LYS A 57 -4.29 -4.86 6.19
C LYS A 57 -2.99 -5.19 5.45
N ILE A 58 -2.22 -4.17 5.10
CA ILE A 58 -0.92 -4.29 4.42
C ILE A 58 0.12 -3.44 5.17
N TRP A 59 1.36 -3.92 5.20
CA TRP A 59 2.50 -3.25 5.83
C TRP A 59 3.79 -3.64 5.10
N LEU A 60 4.85 -2.85 5.26
CA LEU A 60 6.20 -3.26 4.90
C LEU A 60 6.77 -4.04 6.08
N ASP A 61 7.30 -5.23 5.82
CA ASP A 61 8.05 -5.98 6.81
C ASP A 61 9.40 -5.26 7.05
N GLU A 62 9.82 -5.09 8.30
CA GLU A 62 11.10 -4.44 8.65
C GLU A 62 12.30 -5.18 8.05
N SER A 63 12.15 -6.48 7.73
CA SER A 63 13.17 -7.26 7.03
C SER A 63 13.38 -6.86 5.57
N ASP A 64 12.45 -6.13 4.93
CA ASP A 64 12.62 -5.67 3.55
C ASP A 64 13.57 -4.48 3.42
N ASP A 65 13.74 -3.68 4.48
CA ASP A 65 14.69 -2.57 4.49
C ASP A 65 16.14 -3.06 4.38
N LEU A 66 16.42 -4.28 4.87
CA LEU A 66 17.74 -4.91 4.82
C LEU A 66 18.10 -5.49 3.43
N LYS A 67 17.13 -5.70 2.53
CA LYS A 67 17.38 -6.30 1.21
C LYS A 67 17.72 -5.28 0.13
N SER A 68 17.48 -3.99 0.35
CA SER A 68 17.75 -2.93 -0.64
C SER A 68 19.17 -2.33 -0.53
N GLN A 69 20.06 -2.88 0.31
CA GLN A 69 21.45 -2.42 0.49
C GLN A 69 22.54 -3.42 0.05
N ASN A 70 22.19 -4.52 -0.64
CA ASN A 70 23.15 -5.48 -1.19
C ASN A 70 23.07 -5.56 -2.72
#